data_AF-A0A6V7WZA2-F1
#
_entry.id   AF-A0A6V7WZA2-F1
#
_cell.length_a   1.000
_cell.length_b   1.000
_cell.length_c   1.000
_cell.angle_alpha   90.00
_cell.angle_beta   90.00
_cell.angle_gamma   90.00
#
_symmetry.space_group_name_H-M   'P 1'
#
loop_
_entity.id
_entity.type
_entity.pdbx_description
1 polymer ?
#
loop_
_entity_poly.entity_id
_entity_poly.type
_entity_poly.pdbx_seq_one_letter_code
_entity_poly.pdbx_strand_id
1 'polypeptide(L)'
;MRKVNKQISIVLWSQALLALLPFFSQIIVNLSILNNSIFSTKLLFIITPSFNALILILNSLVTLLTVRNYRQIIFKFIKWYIQTLWNSNS
;
A
#
# COMPACT_ATOMS: atom_id res chain seq x y z
N MET A 1 -3.45 14.31 24.20
CA MET A 1 -4.26 14.32 22.95
C MET A 1 -3.52 14.88 21.72
N ARG A 2 -2.78 16.00 21.78
CA ARG A 2 -2.09 16.60 20.60
C ARG A 2 -1.17 15.66 19.78
N LYS A 3 -0.46 14.72 20.43
CA LYS A 3 0.45 13.76 19.74
C LYS A 3 -0.30 12.73 18.89
N VAL A 4 -1.51 12.33 19.30
CA VAL A 4 -2.35 11.35 18.57
C VAL A 4 -2.92 11.98 17.30
N ASN A 5 -3.37 13.22 17.37
CA ASN A 5 -3.88 13.96 16.20
C ASN A 5 -2.79 14.20 15.15
N LYS A 6 -1.53 14.43 15.58
CA LYS A 6 -0.40 14.59 14.66
C LYS A 6 -0.08 13.29 13.92
N GLN A 7 -0.14 12.14 14.60
CA GLN A 7 0.03 10.83 13.98
C GLN A 7 -1.09 10.53 12.99
N ILE A 8 -2.36 10.72 13.37
CA ILE A 8 -3.51 10.53 12.48
C ILE A 8 -3.42 11.43 11.25
N SER A 9 -3.01 12.69 11.42
CA SER A 9 -2.79 13.60 10.30
C SER A 9 -1.72 13.07 9.34
N ILE A 10 -0.59 12.58 9.84
CA ILE A 10 0.48 12.02 8.99
C ILE A 10 -0.02 10.81 8.19
N VAL A 11 -0.88 9.97 8.77
CA VAL A 11 -1.51 8.83 8.08
C VAL A 11 -2.40 9.29 6.95
N LEU A 12 -3.27 10.27 7.22
CA LEU A 12 -4.19 10.78 6.22
C LEU A 12 -3.44 11.43 5.07
N TRP A 13 -2.37 12.18 5.38
CA TRP A 13 -1.49 12.77 4.37
C TRP A 13 -0.74 11.72 3.55
N SER A 14 -0.19 10.68 4.18
CA SER A 14 0.52 9.63 3.45
C SER A 14 -0.42 8.80 2.58
N GLN A 15 -1.62 8.49 3.06
CA GLN A 15 -2.66 7.81 2.26
C GLN A 15 -3.15 8.67 1.09
N ALA A 16 -3.36 9.97 1.30
CA ALA A 16 -3.72 10.88 0.22
C ALA A 16 -2.63 10.98 -0.84
N LEU A 17 -1.35 11.04 -0.43
CA LEU A 17 -0.22 11.06 -1.37
C LEU A 17 -0.10 9.76 -2.15
N LEU A 18 -0.28 8.62 -1.48
CA LEU A 18 -0.27 7.28 -2.11
C LEU A 18 -1.41 7.11 -3.12
N ALA A 19 -2.59 7.67 -2.83
CA ALA A 19 -3.74 7.64 -3.72
C ALA A 19 -3.57 8.49 -4.98
N LEU A 20 -2.60 9.42 -5.01
CA LEU A 20 -2.29 10.24 -6.20
C LEU A 20 -1.36 9.54 -7.20
N LEU A 21 -0.51 8.60 -6.77
CA LEU A 21 0.37 7.82 -7.67
C LEU A 21 -0.35 7.17 -8.87
N PRO A 22 -1.50 6.49 -8.71
CA PRO A 22 -2.15 5.83 -9.84
C PRO A 22 -2.71 6.83 -10.86
N PHE A 23 -3.08 8.05 -10.43
CA PHE A 23 -3.48 9.11 -11.36
C PHE A 23 -2.32 9.56 -12.25
N PHE A 24 -1.10 9.66 -11.71
CA PHE A 24 0.08 9.96 -12.54
C PHE A 24 0.31 8.88 -13.60
N SER A 25 0.19 7.60 -13.24
CA SER A 25 0.30 6.50 -14.21
C SER A 25 -0.76 6.61 -15.31
N GLN A 26 -2.02 6.89 -14.94
CA GLN A 26 -3.12 7.03 -15.89
C GLN A 26 -2.92 8.22 -16.85
N ILE A 27 -2.42 9.36 -16.35
CA ILE A 27 -2.12 10.55 -17.15
C ILE A 27 -1.02 10.22 -18.17
N ILE A 28 0.02 9.49 -17.77
CA ILE A 28 1.10 9.05 -18.66
C ILE A 28 0.54 8.11 -19.75
N VAL A 29 -0.33 7.15 -19.39
CA VAL A 29 -1.03 6.30 -20.37
C VAL A 29 -1.76 7.14 -21.40
N ASN A 30 -2.59 8.08 -20.95
CA ASN A 30 -3.43 8.90 -21.82
C ASN A 30 -2.60 9.80 -22.75
N LEU A 31 -1.53 10.42 -22.24
CA LEU A 31 -0.59 11.21 -23.05
C LEU A 31 0.13 10.36 -24.10
N SER A 32 0.46 9.11 -23.75
CA SER A 32 1.16 8.20 -24.65
C SER A 32 0.26 7.68 -25.79
N ILE A 33 -1.04 7.53 -25.54
CA ILE A 33 -2.06 7.22 -26.54
C ILE A 33 -2.24 8.41 -27.48
N LEU A 34 -2.32 9.63 -26.95
CA LEU A 34 -2.40 10.86 -27.74
C LEU A 34 -1.19 11.05 -28.67
N ASN A 35 0.00 10.60 -28.24
CA ASN A 35 1.24 10.71 -29.02
C ASN A 35 1.51 9.51 -29.95
N ASN A 36 0.54 8.60 -30.13
CA ASN A 36 0.59 7.46 -31.06
C ASN A 36 1.82 6.54 -30.93
N SER A 37 2.46 6.47 -29.75
CA SER A 37 3.64 5.65 -29.54
C SER A 37 3.23 4.21 -29.19
N ILE A 38 3.13 3.34 -30.19
CA ILE A 38 2.73 1.92 -30.03
C ILE A 38 3.65 1.14 -29.08
N PHE A 39 4.90 1.58 -28.91
CA PHE A 39 5.86 0.96 -27.98
C PHE A 39 5.58 1.26 -26.51
N SER A 40 4.96 2.41 -26.19
CA SER A 40 4.71 2.78 -24.79
C SER A 40 3.53 2.00 -24.21
N THR A 41 2.50 1.69 -25.00
CA THR A 41 1.26 1.08 -24.51
C THR A 41 1.50 -0.30 -23.91
N LYS A 42 2.33 -1.16 -24.52
CA LYS A 42 2.66 -2.49 -23.99
C LYS A 42 3.45 -2.44 -22.67
N LEU A 43 4.43 -1.55 -22.56
CA LEU A 43 5.17 -1.33 -21.30
C LEU A 43 4.24 -0.76 -20.21
N LEU A 44 3.37 0.17 -20.58
CA LEU A 44 2.39 0.76 -19.67
C LEU A 44 1.34 -0.25 -19.17
N PHE A 45 0.93 -1.22 -19.99
CA PHE A 45 0.04 -2.31 -19.56
C PHE A 45 0.67 -3.23 -18.50
N ILE A 46 2.00 -3.32 -18.45
CA ILE A 46 2.71 -4.08 -17.41
C ILE A 46 2.95 -3.22 -16.17
N ILE A 47 3.38 -1.96 -16.38
CA ILE A 47 3.76 -1.04 -15.30
C ILE A 47 2.55 -0.62 -14.46
N THR A 48 1.42 -0.28 -15.09
CA THR A 48 0.23 0.24 -14.40
C THR A 48 -0.34 -0.75 -13.35
N PRO A 49 -0.59 -2.04 -13.67
CA PRO A 49 -1.04 -3.00 -12.67
C PRO A 49 0.02 -3.28 -11.59
N SER A 50 1.32 -3.27 -11.92
CA SER A 50 2.39 -3.38 -10.93
C SER A 50 2.40 -2.23 -9.92
N PHE A 51 2.19 -0.98 -10.39
CA PHE A 51 2.06 0.18 -9.52
C PHE A 51 0.81 0.09 -8.63
N ASN A 52 -0.33 -0.33 -9.17
CA ASN A 52 -1.54 -0.56 -8.37
C ASN A 52 -1.33 -1.61 -7.27
N ALA A 53 -0.66 -2.73 -7.58
CA ALA A 53 -0.33 -3.74 -6.58
C ALA A 53 0.60 -3.18 -5.49
N LEU A 54 1.60 -2.39 -5.87
CA LEU A 54 2.51 -1.71 -4.95
C LEU A 54 1.78 -0.73 -4.01
N ILE A 55 0.84 0.06 -4.54
CA ILE A 55 0.02 0.98 -3.75
C ILE A 55 -0.83 0.22 -2.73
N LEU A 56 -1.38 -0.93 -3.10
CA LEU A 56 -2.20 -1.76 -2.22
C LEU A 56 -1.38 -2.32 -1.04
N ILE A 57 -0.15 -2.77 -1.31
CA ILE A 57 0.81 -3.21 -0.29
C ILE A 57 1.22 -2.03 0.60
N LEU A 58 1.56 -0.87 0.01
CA LEU A 58 1.98 0.32 0.74
C LEU A 58 0.87 0.87 1.63
N ASN A 59 -0.39 0.88 1.18
CA ASN A 59 -1.53 1.28 2.01
C ASN A 59 -1.71 0.37 3.23
N SER A 60 -1.58 -0.94 3.03
CA SER A 60 -1.65 -1.93 4.12
C SER A 60 -0.48 -1.77 5.10
N LEU A 61 0.71 -1.45 4.59
CA LEU A 61 1.92 -1.25 5.38
C LEU A 61 1.87 0.06 6.18
N VAL A 62 1.38 1.15 5.57
CA VAL A 62 1.18 2.44 6.26
C VAL A 62 0.16 2.29 7.37
N THR A 63 -0.99 1.66 7.13
CA THR A 63 -2.00 1.42 8.18
C THR A 63 -1.44 0.56 9.31
N LEU A 64 -0.70 -0.50 8.98
CA LEU A 64 -0.01 -1.33 9.96
C LEU A 64 0.98 -0.52 10.79
N LEU A 65 1.85 0.28 10.17
CA LEU A 65 2.88 1.04 10.89
C LEU A 65 2.31 2.17 11.74
N THR A 66 1.13 2.69 11.43
CA THR A 66 0.62 3.91 12.07
C THR A 66 -0.49 3.66 13.08
N VAL A 67 -1.35 2.68 12.84
CA VAL A 67 -2.44 2.36 13.75
C VAL A 67 -1.93 1.41 14.84
N ARG A 68 -1.72 1.97 16.04
CA ARG A 68 -1.17 1.23 17.20
C ARG A 68 -2.00 -0.01 17.57
N ASN A 69 -3.32 0.04 17.42
CA ASN A 69 -4.21 -1.10 17.61
C ASN A 69 -3.97 -2.22 16.59
N TYR A 70 -3.77 -1.87 15.32
CA TYR A 70 -3.52 -2.86 14.25
C TYR A 70 -2.21 -3.62 14.47
N ARG A 71 -1.15 -2.93 14.90
CA ARG A 71 0.11 -3.60 15.29
C ARG A 71 -0.10 -4.59 16.42
N GLN A 72 -0.84 -4.20 17.46
CA GLN A 72 -1.10 -5.08 18.60
C GLN A 72 -1.89 -6.33 18.19
N ILE A 73 -2.86 -6.19 17.29
CA ILE A 73 -3.64 -7.33 16.77
C ILE A 73 -2.73 -8.27 15.98
N ILE A 74 -1.90 -7.75 15.07
CA ILE A 74 -1.01 -8.56 14.23
C ILE A 74 0.05 -9.28 15.06
N PHE A 75 0.70 -8.59 16.01
CA PHE A 75 1.68 -9.23 16.89
C PHE A 75 1.04 -10.30 17.79
N LYS A 76 -0.18 -10.09 18.28
CA LYS A 76 -0.93 -11.12 19.01
C LYS A 76 -1.23 -12.33 18.14
N PHE A 77 -1.64 -12.11 16.89
CA PHE A 77 -1.95 -13.18 15.95
C PHE A 77 -0.70 -14.00 15.59
N ILE A 78 0.43 -13.36 15.30
CA ILE A 78 1.70 -14.02 15.02
C ILE A 78 2.16 -14.85 16.23
N LYS A 79 2.08 -14.28 17.44
CA LYS A 79 2.43 -15.00 18.67
C LYS A 79 1.56 -16.24 18.86
N TRP A 80 0.25 -16.11 18.67
CA TRP A 80 -0.69 -17.23 18.76
C TRP A 80 -0.36 -18.32 17.72
N TYR A 81 -0.12 -17.93 16.47
CA TYR A 81 0.19 -18.84 15.38
C TYR A 81 1.47 -19.66 15.61
N ILE A 82 2.54 -19.00 16.07
CA ILE A 82 3.80 -19.67 16.43
C ILE A 82 3.56 -20.67 17.56
N GLN A 83 2.75 -20.29 18.54
CA GLN A 83 2.46 -21.12 19.70
C GLN A 83 1.59 -22.34 19.34
N THR A 84 0.65 -22.20 18.41
CA THR A 84 -0.11 -23.34 17.87
C THR A 84 0.74 -24.30 17.05
N LEU A 85 1.67 -23.79 16.24
CA LEU A 85 2.62 -24.61 15.47
C LEU A 85 3.58 -25.39 16.36
N TRP A 86 4.02 -24.79 17.46
CA TRP A 86 4.89 -25.45 18.42
C TRP A 86 4.15 -26.59 19.13
N ASN A 87 2.92 -26.34 19.59
CA ASN A 87 2.10 -27.34 20.28
C ASN A 87 1.61 -28.48 19.38
N SER A 88 1.54 -28.28 18.05
CA SER A 88 1.18 -29.35 17.12
C SER A 88 2.33 -30.31 16.80
N ASN A 89 3.58 -29.92 17.12
CA ASN A 89 4.78 -30.70 16.83
C ASN A 89 5.36 -31.41 18.07
N SER A 90 4.75 -31.22 19.25
CA SER A 90 5.08 -31.88 20.52
C SER A 90 4.05 -32.94 20.85
#